data_AF-A0A7C4VMN0-F1
#
_entry.id   AF-A0A7C4VMN0-F1
#
_cell.length_a   1.000
_cell.length_b   1.000
_cell.length_c   1.000
_cell.angle_alpha   90.00
_cell.angle_beta   90.00
_cell.angle_gamma   90.00
#
_symmetry.space_group_name_H-M   'P 1'
#
loop_
_entity.id
_entity.type
_entity.pdbx_description
1 polymer ?
#
loop_
_entity_poly.entity_id
_entity_poly.type
_entity_poly.pdbx_seq_one_letter_code
_entity_poly.pdbx_strand_id
1 'polypeptide(L)'
;MRALLLALCVAACGQTGQKAPEAPEGPNPSDLNIEIGRYGAMLTQIEDHTRERPGASEVEADDPRDLARRLRETVWEYNLERSRLCAKGLYAELTCGPAYEPVWISEPPTATPSLQDVQTRTNAVGDEVLRLWNAVCEDARSRVRDEQERMYVCPME
;
A
#
# COMPACT_ATOMS: atom_id res chain seq x y z
N MET A 1 43.51 -16.43 55.44
CA MET A 1 42.08 -16.42 55.84
C MET A 1 41.52 -15.06 55.45
N ARG A 2 40.78 -14.89 54.33
CA ARG A 2 39.35 -15.15 54.12
C ARG A 2 38.43 -14.54 55.20
N ALA A 3 37.78 -13.41 54.87
CA ALA A 3 36.33 -13.10 54.94
C ALA A 3 36.15 -11.56 54.99
N LEU A 4 35.70 -10.87 53.93
CA LEU A 4 34.31 -10.55 53.53
C LEU A 4 33.53 -9.71 54.57
N LEU A 5 33.10 -8.49 54.19
CA LEU A 5 31.79 -7.92 54.50
C LEU A 5 31.56 -6.60 53.71
N LEU A 6 30.42 -6.57 53.00
CA LEU A 6 29.86 -5.43 52.26
C LEU A 6 29.40 -4.30 53.18
N ALA A 7 29.44 -3.06 52.70
CA ALA A 7 28.53 -2.00 53.14
C ALA A 7 28.12 -1.12 51.93
N LEU A 8 26.89 -1.32 51.45
CA LEU A 8 26.15 -0.36 50.63
C LEU A 8 25.70 0.80 51.53
N CYS A 9 25.90 2.04 51.09
CA CYS A 9 25.10 3.18 51.53
C CYS A 9 24.77 4.06 50.32
N VAL A 10 23.49 4.04 49.94
CA VAL A 10 22.84 4.95 49.00
C VAL A 10 22.18 6.06 49.83
N ALA A 11 22.51 7.33 49.55
CA ALA A 11 21.68 8.53 49.77
C ALA A 11 22.45 9.72 49.17
N ALA A 12 22.11 10.22 47.97
CA ALA A 12 20.95 11.05 47.60
C ALA A 12 21.12 12.55 47.94
N CYS A 13 20.63 13.38 46.99
CA CYS A 13 20.35 14.82 47.05
C CYS A 13 21.49 15.77 46.63
N GLY A 14 21.50 16.13 45.34
CA GLY A 14 22.30 17.24 44.83
C GLY A 14 22.12 17.56 43.35
N GLN A 15 20.96 17.30 42.76
CA GLN A 15 20.60 17.88 41.46
C GLN A 15 19.26 18.57 41.60
N THR A 16 19.33 19.89 41.82
CA THR A 16 18.26 20.84 41.60
C THR A 16 17.63 20.57 40.24
N GLY A 17 16.44 19.95 40.29
CA GLY A 17 15.63 19.62 39.14
C GLY A 17 15.12 20.90 38.49
N GLN A 18 15.90 21.43 37.56
CA GLN A 18 15.39 22.25 36.49
C GLN A 18 14.64 21.28 35.57
N LYS A 19 13.31 21.20 35.77
CA LYS A 19 12.42 20.37 34.95
C LYS A 19 12.67 20.79 33.50
N ALA A 20 13.30 19.91 32.73
CA ALA A 20 13.45 20.12 31.30
C ALA A 20 12.06 20.43 30.72
N PRO A 21 11.94 21.33 29.72
CA PRO A 21 10.67 21.54 29.05
C PRO A 21 10.13 20.19 28.64
N GLU A 22 8.91 19.88 29.06
CA GLU A 22 8.20 18.69 28.65
C GLU A 22 8.20 18.71 27.11
N ALA A 23 8.82 17.70 26.50
CA ALA A 23 8.87 17.61 25.05
C ALA A 23 7.41 17.69 24.53
N PRO A 24 7.14 18.44 23.44
CA PRO A 24 5.79 18.53 22.92
C PRO A 24 5.24 17.13 22.73
N GLU A 25 4.09 16.86 23.36
CA GLU A 25 3.40 15.59 23.23
C GLU A 25 3.15 15.37 21.74
N GLY A 26 3.68 14.27 21.21
CA GLY A 26 3.52 13.94 19.79
C GLY A 26 2.05 13.78 19.43
N PRO A 27 1.71 13.75 18.13
CA PRO A 27 0.32 13.61 17.71
C PRO A 27 -0.30 12.33 18.29
N ASN A 28 -1.54 12.46 18.79
CA ASN A 28 -2.27 11.33 19.36
C ASN A 28 -2.68 10.35 18.23
N PRO A 29 -2.33 9.05 18.31
CA PRO A 29 -2.67 8.07 17.27
C PRO A 29 -4.18 7.90 17.04
N SER A 30 -5.01 8.04 18.07
CA SER A 30 -6.47 7.95 17.94
C SER A 30 -7.02 9.11 17.12
N ASP A 31 -6.53 10.33 17.35
CA ASP A 31 -6.93 11.51 16.58
C ASP A 31 -6.55 11.34 15.10
N LEU A 32 -5.33 10.84 14.81
CA LEU A 32 -4.89 10.56 13.45
C LEU A 32 -5.77 9.50 12.75
N ASN A 33 -6.17 8.44 13.46
CA ASN A 33 -7.05 7.41 12.88
C ASN A 33 -8.45 7.97 12.55
N ILE A 34 -8.99 8.85 13.40
CA ILE A 34 -10.27 9.52 13.14
C ILE A 34 -10.15 10.36 11.86
N GLU A 35 -9.09 11.15 11.74
CA GLU A 35 -8.89 12.03 10.58
C GLU A 35 -8.69 11.23 9.28
N ILE A 36 -7.89 10.16 9.30
CA ILE A 36 -7.72 9.24 8.16
C ILE A 36 -9.06 8.64 7.73
N GLY A 37 -9.86 8.16 8.69
CA GLY A 37 -11.19 7.61 8.42
C GLY A 37 -12.14 8.67 7.81
N ARG A 38 -12.09 9.90 8.32
CA ARG A 38 -12.87 11.02 7.78
C ARG A 38 -12.51 11.31 6.32
N TYR A 39 -11.23 11.33 5.97
CA TYR A 39 -10.81 11.53 4.58
C TYR A 39 -11.29 10.40 3.65
N GLY A 40 -11.26 9.15 4.11
CA GLY A 40 -11.83 8.02 3.38
C GLY A 40 -13.32 8.23 3.08
N ALA A 41 -14.12 8.62 4.08
CA ALA A 41 -15.55 8.89 3.90
C ALA A 41 -15.81 10.05 2.92
N MET A 42 -14.99 11.12 2.98
CA MET A 42 -15.10 12.25 2.05
C MET A 42 -14.81 11.82 0.60
N LEU A 43 -13.83 10.94 0.38
CA LEU A 43 -13.51 10.43 -0.96
C LEU A 43 -14.64 9.55 -1.51
N THR A 44 -15.21 8.66 -0.71
CA THR A 44 -16.40 7.88 -1.10
C THR A 44 -17.56 8.79 -1.48
N GLN A 45 -17.80 9.85 -0.70
CA GLN A 45 -18.86 10.82 -1.01
C GLN A 45 -18.63 11.55 -2.33
N ILE A 46 -17.37 11.87 -2.69
CA ILE A 46 -17.03 12.46 -3.98
C ILE A 46 -17.39 11.50 -5.12
N GLU A 47 -17.05 10.22 -4.99
CA GLU A 47 -17.40 9.19 -5.97
C GLU A 47 -18.92 9.10 -6.16
N ASP A 48 -19.68 8.99 -5.07
CA ASP A 48 -21.13 8.88 -5.12
C ASP A 48 -21.80 10.08 -5.82
N HIS A 49 -21.30 11.29 -5.58
CA HIS A 49 -21.82 12.50 -6.25
C HIS A 49 -21.38 12.67 -7.70
N THR A 50 -20.37 11.92 -8.16
CA THR A 50 -19.82 12.06 -9.51
C THR A 50 -20.20 10.92 -10.45
N ARG A 51 -20.58 9.75 -9.92
CA ARG A 51 -20.89 8.53 -10.66
C ARG A 51 -21.90 8.74 -11.80
N GLU A 52 -22.98 9.48 -11.55
CA GLU A 52 -24.08 9.68 -12.51
C GLU A 52 -24.24 11.14 -12.92
N ARG A 53 -23.16 11.95 -12.82
CA ARG A 53 -23.25 13.39 -13.05
C ARG A 53 -23.75 13.68 -14.48
N PRO A 54 -24.91 14.36 -14.64
CA PRO A 54 -25.41 14.74 -15.96
C PRO A 54 -24.40 15.63 -16.69
N GLY A 55 -24.14 15.32 -17.96
CA GLY A 55 -23.14 16.01 -18.78
C GLY A 55 -21.71 15.48 -18.65
N ALA A 56 -21.49 14.42 -17.87
CA ALA A 56 -20.28 13.62 -18.01
C ALA A 56 -20.28 12.95 -19.38
N SER A 57 -19.24 13.15 -20.16
CA SER A 57 -19.04 12.47 -21.44
C SER A 57 -18.61 11.03 -21.20
N GLU A 58 -19.29 10.08 -21.82
CA GLU A 58 -18.76 8.72 -21.94
C GLU A 58 -17.45 8.76 -22.73
N VAL A 59 -16.43 8.09 -22.19
CA VAL A 59 -15.14 8.01 -22.85
C VAL A 59 -15.12 6.72 -23.67
N GLU A 60 -14.74 6.83 -24.94
CA GLU A 60 -14.62 5.67 -25.83
C GLU A 60 -13.61 4.68 -25.25
N ALA A 61 -13.99 3.41 -25.20
CA ALA A 61 -13.22 2.37 -24.50
C ALA A 61 -11.83 2.14 -25.12
N ASP A 62 -11.63 2.55 -26.37
CA ASP A 62 -10.40 2.45 -27.15
C ASP A 62 -9.62 3.78 -27.25
N ASP A 63 -10.07 4.88 -26.60
CA ASP A 63 -9.27 6.12 -26.51
C ASP A 63 -7.93 5.82 -25.81
N PRO A 64 -6.77 6.00 -26.48
CA PRO A 64 -5.46 5.73 -25.89
C PRO A 64 -5.20 6.50 -24.59
N ARG A 65 -5.78 7.71 -24.42
CA ARG A 65 -5.64 8.50 -23.18
C ARG A 65 -6.35 7.82 -22.02
N ASP A 66 -7.53 7.27 -22.28
CA ASP A 66 -8.34 6.61 -21.28
C ASP A 66 -7.76 5.24 -20.89
N LEU A 67 -7.26 4.48 -21.88
CA LEU A 67 -6.49 3.27 -21.62
C LEU A 67 -5.26 3.57 -20.76
N ALA A 68 -4.50 4.63 -21.08
CA ALA A 68 -3.35 5.03 -20.28
C ALA A 68 -3.75 5.48 -18.86
N ARG A 69 -4.88 6.18 -18.71
CA ARG A 69 -5.43 6.55 -17.39
C ARG A 69 -5.76 5.31 -16.56
N ARG A 70 -6.54 4.37 -17.11
CA ARG A 70 -6.90 3.12 -16.43
C ARG A 70 -5.66 2.30 -16.06
N LEU A 71 -4.65 2.26 -16.93
CA LEU A 71 -3.41 1.56 -16.63
C LEU A 71 -2.64 2.19 -15.44
N ARG A 72 -2.64 3.53 -15.31
CA ARG A 72 -2.08 4.21 -14.12
C ARG A 72 -2.87 3.84 -12.86
N GLU A 73 -4.19 3.77 -12.95
CA GLU A 73 -5.06 3.32 -11.85
C GLU A 73 -4.72 1.91 -11.39
N THR A 74 -4.55 0.98 -12.34
CA THR A 74 -4.10 -0.38 -12.04
C THR A 74 -2.74 -0.42 -11.31
N VAL A 75 -1.79 0.47 -11.67
CA VAL A 75 -0.51 0.56 -10.95
C VAL A 75 -0.69 1.05 -9.51
N TRP A 76 -1.59 2.02 -9.26
CA TRP A 76 -1.89 2.46 -7.89
C TRP A 76 -2.56 1.36 -7.07
N GLU A 77 -3.50 0.62 -7.65
CA GLU A 77 -4.16 -0.52 -7.01
C GLU A 77 -3.15 -1.63 -6.67
N TYR A 78 -2.26 -1.97 -7.61
CA TYR A 78 -1.19 -2.94 -7.41
C TYR A 78 -0.27 -2.55 -6.23
N ASN A 79 0.18 -1.29 -6.20
CA ASN A 79 1.05 -0.80 -5.12
C ASN A 79 0.31 -0.75 -3.77
N LEU A 80 -0.98 -0.42 -3.77
CA LEU A 80 -1.80 -0.45 -2.56
C LEU A 80 -1.95 -1.87 -2.02
N GLU A 81 -2.15 -2.86 -2.89
CA GLU A 81 -2.24 -4.26 -2.47
C GLU A 81 -0.91 -4.79 -1.93
N ARG A 82 0.21 -4.45 -2.59
CA ARG A 82 1.56 -4.74 -2.06
C ARG A 82 1.76 -4.14 -0.68
N SER A 83 1.39 -2.89 -0.48
CA SER A 83 1.47 -2.22 0.82
C SER A 83 0.66 -2.95 1.90
N ARG A 84 -0.58 -3.36 1.59
CA ARG A 84 -1.44 -4.13 2.51
C ARG A 84 -0.84 -5.48 2.88
N LEU A 85 -0.24 -6.19 1.92
CA LEU A 85 0.41 -7.49 2.17
C LEU A 85 1.68 -7.31 3.00
N CYS A 86 2.50 -6.29 2.69
CA CYS A 86 3.69 -5.97 3.46
C CYS A 86 3.36 -5.63 4.92
N ALA A 87 2.31 -4.83 5.16
CA ALA A 87 1.86 -4.49 6.51
C ALA A 87 1.44 -5.73 7.34
N LYS A 88 1.04 -6.81 6.67
CA LYS A 88 0.71 -8.11 7.29
C LYS A 88 1.93 -9.05 7.41
N GLY A 89 3.10 -8.65 6.92
CA GLY A 89 4.29 -9.49 6.85
C GLY A 89 4.22 -10.61 5.82
N LEU A 90 3.33 -10.50 4.82
CA LEU A 90 3.11 -11.52 3.79
C LEU A 90 3.94 -11.22 2.54
N TYR A 91 4.68 -12.23 2.06
CA TYR A 91 5.49 -12.17 0.84
C TYR A 91 6.48 -10.98 0.82
N ALA A 92 7.15 -10.72 1.96
CA ALA A 92 7.92 -9.50 2.19
C ALA A 92 8.94 -9.14 1.09
N GLU A 93 9.62 -10.15 0.52
CA GLU A 93 10.57 -9.97 -0.59
C GLU A 93 9.91 -9.39 -1.87
N LEU A 94 8.61 -9.61 -2.05
CA LEU A 94 7.83 -9.08 -3.19
C LEU A 94 7.09 -7.79 -2.83
N THR A 95 6.66 -7.63 -1.57
CA THR A 95 5.66 -6.63 -1.18
C THR A 95 6.24 -5.45 -0.40
N CYS A 96 7.36 -5.61 0.30
CA CYS A 96 7.95 -4.57 1.17
C CYS A 96 9.05 -3.74 0.49
N GLY A 97 9.27 -3.90 -0.80
CA GLY A 97 10.17 -3.06 -1.59
C GLY A 97 9.57 -1.70 -1.96
N PRO A 98 10.31 -0.87 -2.71
CA PRO A 98 9.79 0.37 -3.29
C PRO A 98 8.51 0.14 -4.10
N ALA A 99 7.69 1.18 -4.19
CA ALA A 99 6.53 1.20 -5.09
C ALA A 99 7.00 1.03 -6.55
N TYR A 100 6.21 0.32 -7.33
CA TYR A 100 6.41 0.23 -8.77
C TYR A 100 5.97 1.56 -9.40
N GLU A 101 6.93 2.39 -9.79
CA GLU A 101 6.72 3.76 -10.28
C GLU A 101 7.42 3.95 -11.64
N PRO A 102 6.84 3.43 -12.74
CA PRO A 102 7.41 3.64 -14.06
C PRO A 102 7.26 5.12 -14.46
N VAL A 103 8.20 5.66 -15.24
CA VAL A 103 8.27 7.11 -15.58
C VAL A 103 6.95 7.69 -16.09
N TRP A 104 6.18 6.91 -16.85
CA TRP A 104 4.91 7.34 -17.43
C TRP A 104 3.76 7.47 -16.41
N ILE A 105 3.92 6.99 -15.17
CA ILE A 105 2.93 7.14 -14.09
C ILE A 105 2.65 8.61 -13.77
N SER A 106 3.63 9.49 -14.02
CA SER A 106 3.58 10.93 -13.78
C SER A 106 3.27 11.75 -15.04
N GLU A 107 2.95 11.12 -16.16
CA GLU A 107 2.51 11.85 -17.36
C GLU A 107 1.24 12.65 -17.09
N PRO A 108 1.09 13.85 -17.68
CA PRO A 108 -0.11 14.65 -17.50
C PRO A 108 -1.34 13.96 -18.10
N PRO A 109 -2.56 14.25 -17.61
CA PRO A 109 -3.79 13.68 -18.15
C PRO A 109 -4.03 13.98 -19.64
N THR A 110 -3.38 15.02 -20.17
CA THR A 110 -3.45 15.42 -21.59
C THR A 110 -2.47 14.69 -22.48
N ALA A 111 -1.61 13.82 -21.93
CA ALA A 111 -0.69 13.01 -22.72
C ALA A 111 -1.47 12.04 -23.62
N THR A 112 -1.07 11.94 -24.89
CA THR A 112 -1.67 11.07 -25.90
C THR A 112 -0.66 10.01 -26.34
N PRO A 113 -0.41 8.97 -25.51
CA PRO A 113 0.48 7.89 -25.90
C PRO A 113 -0.11 7.13 -27.11
N SER A 114 0.76 6.54 -27.93
CA SER A 114 0.29 5.65 -28.99
C SER A 114 -0.28 4.36 -28.38
N LEU A 115 -1.14 3.64 -29.12
CA LEU A 115 -1.60 2.32 -28.71
C LEU A 115 -0.44 1.33 -28.51
N GLN A 116 0.65 1.47 -29.28
CA GLN A 116 1.86 0.67 -29.10
C GLN A 116 2.56 0.97 -27.77
N ASP A 117 2.62 2.24 -27.37
CA ASP A 117 3.15 2.61 -26.06
C ASP A 117 2.28 2.04 -24.94
N VAL A 118 0.95 2.20 -25.05
CA VAL A 118 0.00 1.64 -24.07
C VAL A 118 0.18 0.12 -23.96
N GLN A 119 0.26 -0.62 -25.07
CA GLN A 119 0.48 -2.05 -25.04
C GLN A 119 1.80 -2.44 -24.36
N THR A 120 2.88 -1.71 -24.66
CA THR A 120 4.19 -1.95 -24.06
C THR A 120 4.14 -1.73 -22.54
N ARG A 121 3.47 -0.67 -22.10
CA ARG A 121 3.26 -0.36 -20.68
C ARG A 121 2.39 -1.42 -20.00
N THR A 122 1.31 -1.86 -20.66
CA THR A 122 0.42 -2.93 -20.16
C THR A 122 1.19 -4.23 -19.95
N ASN A 123 2.04 -4.63 -20.90
CA ASN A 123 2.86 -5.83 -20.75
C ASN A 123 3.79 -5.74 -19.53
N ALA A 124 4.45 -4.60 -19.34
CA ALA A 124 5.35 -4.39 -18.20
C ALA A 124 4.60 -4.40 -16.85
N VAL A 125 3.40 -3.82 -16.79
CA VAL A 125 2.53 -3.93 -15.59
C VAL A 125 2.08 -5.38 -15.39
N GLY A 126 1.73 -6.07 -16.47
CA GLY A 126 1.34 -7.48 -16.46
C GLY A 126 2.42 -8.37 -15.86
N ASP A 127 3.68 -8.17 -16.22
CA ASP A 127 4.81 -8.94 -15.67
C ASP A 127 4.93 -8.80 -14.14
N GLU A 128 4.72 -7.59 -13.61
CA GLU A 128 4.77 -7.32 -12.17
C GLU A 128 3.55 -7.87 -11.42
N VAL A 129 2.36 -7.75 -12.01
CA VAL A 129 1.11 -8.30 -11.45
C VAL A 129 1.15 -9.82 -11.45
N LEU A 130 1.55 -10.46 -12.55
CA LEU A 130 1.63 -11.91 -12.67
C LEU A 130 2.67 -12.50 -11.70
N ARG A 131 3.80 -11.82 -11.47
CA ARG A 131 4.79 -12.26 -10.49
C ARG A 131 4.19 -12.36 -9.08
N LEU A 132 3.46 -11.32 -8.65
CA LEU A 132 2.81 -11.31 -7.34
C LEU A 132 1.65 -12.32 -7.28
N TRP A 133 0.80 -12.33 -8.31
CA TRP A 133 -0.33 -13.23 -8.42
C TRP A 133 0.10 -14.69 -8.28
N ASN A 134 1.09 -15.13 -9.07
CA ASN A 134 1.57 -16.50 -9.04
C ASN A 134 2.09 -16.89 -7.65
N ALA A 135 2.88 -16.04 -6.99
CA ALA A 135 3.38 -16.32 -5.64
C ALA A 135 2.25 -16.49 -4.61
N VAL A 136 1.23 -15.63 -4.67
CA VAL A 136 0.07 -15.71 -3.77
C VAL A 136 -0.79 -16.94 -4.06
N CYS A 137 -1.01 -17.23 -5.34
CA CYS A 137 -1.87 -18.31 -5.80
C CYS A 137 -1.23 -19.69 -5.56
N GLU A 138 0.07 -19.84 -5.79
CA GLU A 138 0.82 -21.05 -5.46
C GLU A 138 0.78 -21.35 -3.96
N ASP A 139 1.02 -20.34 -3.12
CA ASP A 139 0.90 -20.49 -1.67
C ASP A 139 -0.53 -20.86 -1.26
N ALA A 140 -1.54 -20.19 -1.81
CA ALA A 140 -2.94 -20.52 -1.55
C ALA A 140 -3.29 -21.96 -1.95
N ARG A 141 -2.87 -22.42 -3.13
CA ARG A 141 -3.08 -23.80 -3.62
C ARG A 141 -2.38 -24.82 -2.72
N SER A 142 -1.19 -24.51 -2.21
CA SER A 142 -0.43 -25.41 -1.34
C SER A 142 -1.15 -25.72 -0.01
N ARG A 143 -2.05 -24.82 0.42
CA ARG A 143 -2.82 -24.94 1.66
C ARG A 143 -4.14 -25.72 1.47
N VAL A 144 -4.57 -25.97 0.24
CA VAL A 144 -5.80 -26.73 -0.07
C VAL A 144 -5.48 -28.22 -0.21
N ARG A 145 -6.17 -29.05 0.57
CA ARG A 145 -5.95 -30.51 0.59
C ARG A 145 -6.72 -31.23 -0.51
N ASP A 146 -7.94 -30.81 -0.76
CA ASP A 146 -8.80 -31.39 -1.79
C ASP A 146 -8.36 -30.93 -3.19
N GLU A 147 -8.25 -31.88 -4.12
CA GLU A 147 -7.76 -31.59 -5.46
C GLU A 147 -8.81 -30.86 -6.31
N GLN A 148 -10.10 -31.10 -6.09
CA GLN A 148 -11.17 -30.38 -6.80
C GLN A 148 -11.26 -28.93 -6.33
N GLU A 149 -11.18 -28.68 -5.03
CA GLU A 149 -11.14 -27.32 -4.48
C GLU A 149 -9.90 -26.55 -4.95
N ARG A 150 -8.75 -27.23 -5.08
CA ARG A 150 -7.49 -26.59 -5.53
C ARG A 150 -7.60 -26.01 -6.95
N MET A 151 -8.40 -26.64 -7.82
CA MET A 151 -8.63 -26.14 -9.20
C MET A 151 -9.36 -24.80 -9.25
N TYR A 152 -10.08 -24.42 -8.19
CA TYR A 152 -10.81 -23.15 -8.13
C TYR A 152 -9.99 -22.01 -7.51
N VAL A 153 -8.78 -22.29 -7.00
CA VAL A 153 -7.89 -21.25 -6.48
C VAL A 153 -7.21 -20.54 -7.64
N CYS A 154 -7.48 -19.23 -7.74
CA CYS A 154 -6.96 -18.35 -8.78
C CYS A 154 -7.25 -18.85 -10.21
N PRO A 155 -8.52 -18.81 -10.66
CA PRO A 155 -8.95 -19.42 -11.92
C PRO A 155 -8.64 -18.58 -13.17
N MET A 156 -7.98 -17.43 -13.01
CA MET A 156 -7.69 -16.48 -14.09
C MET A 156 -6.33 -16.75 -14.78
N GLU A 157 -5.82 -17.99 -14.68
CA GLU A 157 -4.61 -18.47 -15.37
C GLU A 157 -4.86 -18.83 -16.83
#